data_AF-A0A969PNK1-F1
#
_entry.id   AF-A0A969PNK1-F1
#
_cell.length_a   1.000
_cell.length_b   1.000
_cell.length_c   1.000
_cell.angle_alpha   90.00
_cell.angle_beta   90.00
_cell.angle_gamma   90.00
#
_symmetry.space_group_name_H-M   'P 1'
#
loop_
_entity.id
_entity.type
_entity.pdbx_description
1 polymer ?
#
loop_
_entity_poly.entity_id
_entity_poly.type
_entity_poly.pdbx_seq_one_letter_code
_entity_poly.pdbx_strand_id
1 'polypeptide(L)'
;MSTKLLQVENLFHLEQIGRYFGGGFSFSPDGKTLAYVVQRAKITTKNHKQDFLWGNDRADVWLIDLATLIPVNLTKGATEDVGYWSPAWSPDGERLAMLSTKGGNVTLWVWSRTTGELQQLTDRGIAFENVRDRPYDWISNEEIICTILPENEKPWGMIIERDAPLKAFRGAQIANQGEEITISVLPLMSKEGWHSTRSVSVQMNFDQ
;
A
#
# COMPACT_ATOMS: atom_id res chain seq x y z
N MET A 1 20.00 -26.03 24.71
CA MET A 1 19.06 -25.38 23.79
C MET A 1 19.50 -25.71 22.37
N SER A 2 18.60 -26.22 21.53
CA SER A 2 18.91 -26.48 20.12
C SER A 2 18.86 -25.16 19.35
N THR A 3 19.97 -24.73 18.77
CA THR A 3 20.02 -23.53 17.93
C THR A 3 19.41 -23.89 16.57
N LYS A 4 18.16 -23.47 16.33
CA LYS A 4 17.53 -23.60 15.02
C LYS A 4 18.08 -22.50 14.11
N LEU A 5 18.78 -22.88 13.04
CA LEU A 5 19.27 -21.95 12.04
C LEU A 5 18.10 -21.37 11.24
N LEU A 6 18.20 -20.08 10.88
CA LEU A 6 17.24 -19.41 10.02
C LEU A 6 17.30 -20.03 8.61
N GLN A 7 16.17 -20.50 8.10
CA GLN A 7 16.01 -20.98 6.73
C GLN A 7 15.37 -19.91 5.84
N VAL A 8 15.54 -20.02 4.52
CA VAL A 8 14.96 -19.07 3.54
C VAL A 8 13.44 -19.00 3.69
N GLU A 9 12.81 -20.14 3.94
CA GLU A 9 11.36 -20.27 4.16
C GLU A 9 10.91 -19.38 5.33
N ASN A 10 11.73 -19.22 6.37
CA ASN A 10 11.38 -18.41 7.53
C ASN A 10 11.18 -16.93 7.16
N LEU A 11 11.79 -16.44 6.08
CA LEU A 11 11.60 -15.06 5.61
C LEU A 11 10.15 -14.79 5.17
N PHE A 12 9.43 -15.80 4.69
CA PHE A 12 8.03 -15.67 4.28
C PHE A 12 7.04 -15.68 5.44
N HIS A 13 7.48 -16.12 6.63
CA HIS A 13 6.69 -16.15 7.86
C HIS A 13 6.85 -14.89 8.71
N LEU A 14 7.72 -13.96 8.32
CA LEU A 14 7.94 -12.72 9.07
C LEU A 14 6.81 -11.72 8.83
N GLU A 15 6.24 -11.24 9.92
CA GLU A 15 5.45 -10.01 9.93
C GLU A 15 6.36 -8.79 9.92
N GLN A 16 5.84 -7.67 9.41
CA GLN A 16 6.60 -6.42 9.28
C GLN A 16 5.75 -5.24 9.75
N ILE A 17 6.41 -4.15 10.13
CA ILE A 17 5.72 -2.89 10.40
C ILE A 17 5.60 -2.08 9.12
N GLY A 18 4.41 -1.55 8.83
CA GLY A 18 4.16 -0.71 7.65
C GLY A 18 5.02 0.56 7.66
N ARG A 19 5.43 1.04 6.48
CA ARG A 19 6.37 2.18 6.36
C ARG A 19 5.94 3.29 5.40
N TYR A 20 5.09 3.01 4.43
CA TYR A 20 4.79 3.92 3.31
C TYR A 20 3.31 4.28 3.22
N PHE A 21 3.03 5.38 2.50
CA PHE A 21 1.74 6.05 2.32
C PHE A 21 1.11 6.53 3.63
N GLY A 22 1.68 7.58 4.21
CA GLY A 22 1.12 8.26 5.39
C GLY A 22 1.50 7.65 6.74
N GLY A 23 2.56 6.84 6.76
CA GLY A 23 3.22 6.40 7.99
C GLY A 23 2.64 5.10 8.57
N GLY A 24 3.50 4.38 9.27
CA GLY A 24 3.16 3.09 9.89
C GLY A 24 2.41 3.19 11.21
N PHE A 25 2.13 4.39 11.72
CA PHE A 25 1.51 4.59 13.02
C PHE A 25 0.92 6.00 13.21
N SER A 26 0.07 6.14 14.22
CA SER A 26 -0.51 7.39 14.71
C SER A 26 -0.89 7.27 16.19
N PHE A 27 -0.50 8.24 17.00
CA PHE A 27 -0.94 8.34 18.39
C PHE A 27 -2.34 8.95 18.46
N SER A 28 -3.16 8.48 19.39
CA SER A 28 -4.38 9.19 19.77
C SER A 28 -4.03 10.58 20.31
N PRO A 29 -4.93 11.57 20.19
CA PRO A 29 -4.64 12.94 20.63
C PRO A 29 -4.27 13.05 22.11
N ASP A 30 -4.81 12.17 22.95
CA ASP A 30 -4.48 12.08 24.38
C ASP A 30 -3.17 11.32 24.68
N GLY A 31 -2.51 10.76 23.66
CA GLY A 31 -1.27 10.01 23.75
C GLY A 31 -1.39 8.62 24.40
N LYS A 32 -2.60 8.11 24.67
CA LYS A 32 -2.80 6.84 25.40
C LYS A 32 -2.88 5.61 24.51
N THR A 33 -3.24 5.78 23.25
CA THR A 33 -3.41 4.68 22.30
C THR A 33 -2.54 4.91 21.07
N LEU A 34 -1.81 3.89 20.66
CA LEU A 34 -1.07 3.89 19.40
C LEU A 34 -1.83 3.04 18.38
N ALA A 35 -2.22 3.64 17.28
CA ALA A 35 -2.60 2.92 16.07
C ALA A 35 -1.33 2.63 15.27
N TYR A 36 -1.12 1.39 14.83
CA TYR A 36 0.05 1.02 14.04
C TYR A 36 -0.28 -0.06 13.01
N VAL A 37 0.56 -0.13 11.98
CA VAL A 37 0.34 -0.99 10.82
C VAL A 37 1.21 -2.23 10.93
N VAL A 38 0.58 -3.40 10.90
CA VAL A 38 1.26 -4.70 10.81
C VAL A 38 0.96 -5.30 9.46
N GLN A 39 2.00 -5.56 8.69
CA GLN A 39 1.90 -6.28 7.44
C GLN A 39 1.99 -7.79 7.72
N ARG A 40 0.93 -8.52 7.40
CA ARG A 40 0.80 -9.98 7.61
C ARG A 40 1.87 -10.74 6.84
N ALA A 41 2.36 -11.86 7.34
CA ALA A 41 3.44 -12.62 6.71
C ALA A 41 3.19 -12.92 5.22
N LYS A 42 4.21 -12.83 4.35
CA LYS A 42 4.06 -13.02 2.89
C LYS A 42 3.44 -14.36 2.51
N ILE A 43 3.68 -15.40 3.31
CA ILE A 43 3.07 -16.73 3.12
C ILE A 43 1.53 -16.72 3.14
N THR A 44 0.92 -15.68 3.70
CA THR A 44 -0.54 -15.51 3.76
C THR A 44 -1.14 -14.94 2.46
N THR A 45 -0.30 -14.47 1.53
CA THR A 45 -0.75 -13.85 0.27
C THR A 45 -0.88 -14.86 -0.87
N LYS A 46 -1.76 -14.60 -1.83
CA LYS A 46 -1.86 -15.42 -3.05
C LYS A 46 -0.62 -15.25 -3.94
N ASN A 47 -0.05 -14.05 -3.98
CA ASN A 47 1.14 -13.72 -4.77
C ASN A 47 2.32 -13.27 -3.90
N HIS A 48 2.92 -14.20 -3.16
CA HIS A 48 4.07 -13.91 -2.29
C HIS A 48 5.36 -13.49 -3.04
N LYS A 49 5.37 -13.55 -4.38
CA LYS A 49 6.52 -13.21 -5.23
C LYS A 49 6.66 -11.72 -5.49
N GLN A 50 5.59 -10.95 -5.30
CA GLN A 50 5.57 -9.54 -5.61
C GLN A 50 4.82 -8.79 -4.51
N ASP A 51 5.47 -7.79 -3.91
CA ASP A 51 4.78 -6.86 -3.02
C ASP A 51 3.90 -5.94 -3.87
N PHE A 52 2.71 -5.64 -3.36
CA PHE A 52 1.80 -4.67 -3.96
C PHE A 52 1.49 -3.56 -2.95
N LEU A 53 1.62 -2.30 -3.38
CA LEU A 53 1.60 -1.13 -2.52
C LEU A 53 2.57 -1.28 -1.33
N TRP A 54 3.80 -1.76 -1.60
CA TRP A 54 4.82 -2.04 -0.59
C TRP A 54 4.36 -3.01 0.53
N GLY A 55 3.46 -3.93 0.20
CA GLY A 55 2.88 -4.89 1.16
C GLY A 55 1.77 -4.29 2.01
N ASN A 56 1.28 -3.10 1.68
CA ASN A 56 0.11 -2.54 2.34
C ASN A 56 -1.17 -3.29 1.96
N ASP A 57 -1.21 -3.98 0.83
CA ASP A 57 -2.29 -4.89 0.41
C ASP A 57 -2.49 -6.12 1.31
N ARG A 58 -1.53 -6.38 2.22
CA ARG A 58 -1.62 -7.40 3.27
C ARG A 58 -1.53 -6.80 4.67
N ALA A 59 -1.71 -5.50 4.81
CA ALA A 59 -1.60 -4.82 6.08
C ALA A 59 -2.90 -4.81 6.89
N ASP A 60 -2.74 -4.77 8.20
CA ASP A 60 -3.78 -4.54 9.19
C ASP A 60 -3.42 -3.34 10.06
N VAL A 61 -4.45 -2.65 10.53
CA VAL A 61 -4.30 -1.62 11.56
C VAL A 61 -4.57 -2.26 12.92
N TRP A 62 -3.63 -2.08 13.83
CA TRP A 62 -3.69 -2.54 15.22
C TRP A 62 -3.76 -1.34 16.15
N LEU A 63 -4.44 -1.52 17.28
CA LEU A 63 -4.45 -0.58 18.39
C LEU A 63 -3.71 -1.20 19.57
N ILE A 64 -2.88 -0.40 20.25
CA ILE A 64 -2.31 -0.77 21.53
C ILE A 64 -2.53 0.36 22.53
N ASP A 65 -3.12 0.03 23.66
CA ASP A 65 -3.19 0.92 24.81
C ASP A 65 -1.83 0.90 25.52
N LEU A 66 -1.24 2.08 25.74
CA LEU A 66 0.14 2.19 26.24
C LEU A 66 0.27 1.92 27.73
N ALA A 67 -0.83 1.90 28.49
CA ALA A 67 -0.81 1.53 29.90
C ALA A 67 -0.87 0.01 30.08
N THR A 68 -1.68 -0.68 29.28
CA THR A 68 -1.87 -2.14 29.36
C THR A 68 -0.93 -2.94 28.46
N LEU A 69 -0.45 -2.33 27.37
CA LEU A 69 0.37 -2.96 26.33
C LEU A 69 -0.28 -4.17 25.67
N ILE A 70 -1.62 -4.24 25.66
CA ILE A 70 -2.37 -5.30 25.00
C ILE A 70 -2.74 -4.84 23.59
N PRO A 71 -2.18 -5.46 22.53
CA PRO A 71 -2.53 -5.12 21.16
C PRO A 71 -3.84 -5.78 20.73
N VAL A 72 -4.66 -5.04 19.98
CA VAL A 72 -5.91 -5.51 19.37
C VAL A 72 -5.86 -5.23 17.88
N ASN A 73 -6.09 -6.26 17.05
CA ASN A 73 -6.24 -6.09 15.61
C ASN A 73 -7.60 -5.42 15.33
N LEU A 74 -7.57 -4.17 14.90
CA LEU A 74 -8.77 -3.37 14.67
C LEU A 74 -9.52 -3.85 13.42
N THR A 75 -8.77 -4.11 12.36
CA THR A 75 -9.30 -4.41 11.03
C THR A 75 -9.62 -5.90 10.85
N LYS A 76 -9.09 -6.75 11.75
CA LYS A 76 -9.33 -8.21 11.81
C LYS A 76 -9.08 -8.88 10.45
N GLY A 77 -8.02 -8.47 9.75
CA GLY A 77 -7.75 -8.92 8.39
C GLY A 77 -7.51 -10.43 8.29
N ALA A 78 -8.31 -11.12 7.48
CA ALA A 78 -8.15 -12.57 7.31
C ALA A 78 -8.52 -13.14 5.93
N THR A 79 -9.09 -12.38 4.99
CA THR A 79 -9.47 -12.97 3.70
C THR A 79 -9.23 -12.03 2.52
N GLU A 80 -8.50 -12.57 1.54
CA GLU A 80 -8.13 -11.93 0.26
C GLU A 80 -7.11 -10.81 0.41
N ASP A 81 -6.33 -10.52 -0.65
CA ASP A 81 -5.21 -9.56 -0.70
C ASP A 81 -5.72 -8.10 -0.51
N VAL A 82 -6.27 -7.86 0.69
CA VAL A 82 -6.90 -6.64 1.19
C VAL A 82 -6.07 -6.10 2.34
N GLY A 83 -5.79 -4.81 2.26
CA GLY A 83 -4.95 -4.08 3.17
C GLY A 83 -5.68 -2.97 3.89
N TYR A 84 -5.22 -2.62 5.08
CA TYR A 84 -5.54 -1.39 5.79
C TYR A 84 -4.26 -0.74 6.31
N TRP A 85 -4.07 0.55 6.03
CA TRP A 85 -2.85 1.27 6.41
C TRP A 85 -3.09 2.79 6.54
N SER A 86 -2.02 3.55 6.81
CA SER A 86 -2.06 5.01 6.92
C SER A 86 -2.88 5.56 8.10
N PRO A 87 -2.91 4.93 9.30
CA PRO A 87 -3.83 5.36 10.36
C PRO A 87 -3.65 6.85 10.72
N ALA A 88 -4.76 7.54 10.95
CA ALA A 88 -4.79 8.92 11.44
C ALA A 88 -6.00 9.15 12.35
N TRP A 89 -5.74 9.46 13.62
CA TRP A 89 -6.80 9.78 14.58
C TRP A 89 -7.44 11.13 14.27
N SER A 90 -8.76 11.23 14.46
CA SER A 90 -9.44 12.53 14.51
C SER A 90 -8.94 13.36 15.71
N PRO A 91 -9.04 14.69 15.65
CA PRO A 91 -8.53 15.57 16.73
C PRO A 91 -9.17 15.31 18.11
N ASP A 92 -10.40 14.78 18.15
CA ASP A 92 -11.09 14.38 19.38
C ASP A 92 -10.78 12.95 19.84
N GLY A 93 -10.12 12.13 19.01
CA GLY A 93 -9.79 10.74 19.33
C GLY A 93 -10.98 9.77 19.27
N GLU A 94 -12.12 10.18 18.70
CA GLU A 94 -13.32 9.33 18.56
C GLU A 94 -13.37 8.56 17.24
N ARG A 95 -12.52 8.93 16.27
CA ARG A 95 -12.48 8.31 14.94
C ARG A 95 -11.04 8.02 14.53
N LEU A 96 -10.86 6.95 13.76
CA LEU A 96 -9.58 6.62 13.14
C LEU A 96 -9.79 6.42 11.64
N ALA A 97 -9.21 7.31 10.84
CA ALA A 97 -9.20 7.16 9.39
C ALA A 97 -8.03 6.27 8.95
N MET A 98 -8.22 5.53 7.87
CA MET A 98 -7.22 4.66 7.24
C MET A 98 -7.54 4.45 5.75
N LEU A 99 -6.56 4.02 4.98
CA LEU A 99 -6.76 3.57 3.60
C LEU A 99 -7.04 2.08 3.55
N SER A 100 -7.79 1.64 2.54
CA SER A 100 -7.95 0.23 2.25
C SER A 100 -7.98 -0.08 0.77
N THR A 101 -7.47 -1.26 0.39
CA THR A 101 -7.67 -1.87 -0.94
C THR A 101 -8.96 -2.67 -1.04
N LYS A 102 -9.77 -2.74 0.03
CA LYS A 102 -11.06 -3.43 0.02
C LYS A 102 -11.96 -2.86 -1.07
N GLY A 103 -12.47 -3.73 -1.94
CA GLY A 103 -13.24 -3.33 -3.12
C GLY A 103 -12.38 -3.12 -4.38
N GLY A 104 -11.07 -3.39 -4.35
CA GLY A 104 -10.20 -3.44 -5.54
C GLY A 104 -9.63 -2.09 -5.99
N ASN A 105 -9.85 -1.03 -5.20
CA ASN A 105 -9.25 0.29 -5.35
C ASN A 105 -8.82 0.81 -3.97
N VAL A 106 -7.96 1.83 -3.92
CA VAL A 106 -7.62 2.47 -2.64
C VAL A 106 -8.66 3.51 -2.28
N THR A 107 -9.43 3.23 -1.23
CA THR A 107 -10.48 4.10 -0.72
C THR A 107 -10.20 4.49 0.73
N LEU A 108 -10.82 5.56 1.20
CA LEU A 108 -10.72 6.02 2.57
C LEU A 108 -11.78 5.34 3.44
N TRP A 109 -11.38 4.89 4.62
CA TRP A 109 -12.21 4.21 5.61
C TRP A 109 -12.07 4.90 6.96
N VAL A 110 -13.13 4.86 7.76
CA VAL A 110 -13.16 5.45 9.10
C VAL A 110 -13.71 4.43 10.08
N TRP A 111 -12.97 4.20 11.16
CA TRP A 111 -13.44 3.48 12.33
C TRP A 111 -13.98 4.44 13.38
N SER A 112 -15.12 4.12 13.99
CA SER A 112 -15.64 4.84 15.16
C SER A 112 -15.26 4.12 16.44
N ARG A 113 -14.65 4.84 17.37
CA ARG A 113 -14.30 4.31 18.70
C ARG A 113 -15.54 3.99 19.53
N THR A 114 -16.56 4.83 19.43
CA THR A 114 -17.81 4.68 20.18
C THR A 114 -18.63 3.47 19.73
N THR A 115 -18.79 3.26 18.42
CA THR A 115 -19.62 2.14 17.91
C THR A 115 -18.81 0.87 17.63
N GLY A 116 -17.49 1.00 17.44
CA GLY A 116 -16.64 -0.09 16.99
C GLY A 116 -16.75 -0.41 15.49
N GLU A 117 -17.56 0.35 14.74
CA GLU A 117 -17.83 0.11 13.33
C GLU A 117 -16.74 0.69 12.43
N LEU A 118 -16.42 -0.02 11.35
CA LEU A 118 -15.49 0.39 10.31
C LEU A 118 -16.28 0.58 8.99
N GLN A 119 -16.30 1.80 8.47
CA GLN A 119 -17.08 2.18 7.29
C GLN A 119 -16.22 2.79 6.19
N GLN A 120 -16.63 2.58 4.94
CA GLN A 120 -16.02 3.20 3.78
C GLN A 120 -16.54 4.63 3.66
N LEU A 121 -15.65 5.61 3.59
CA LEU A 121 -16.00 7.03 3.47
C LEU A 121 -16.05 7.48 2.01
N THR A 122 -15.20 6.93 1.15
CA THR A 122 -15.15 7.27 -0.28
C THR A 122 -15.54 6.08 -1.13
N ASP A 123 -16.49 6.26 -2.04
CA ASP A 123 -16.90 5.26 -3.03
C ASP A 123 -15.90 5.10 -4.18
N ARG A 124 -15.14 6.17 -4.45
CA ARG A 124 -14.10 6.27 -5.46
C ARG A 124 -12.70 6.24 -4.86
N GLY A 125 -11.74 5.92 -5.73
CA GLY A 125 -10.34 5.87 -5.38
C GLY A 125 -9.82 7.25 -4.94
N ILE A 126 -8.88 7.27 -4.01
CA ILE A 126 -8.19 8.51 -3.64
C ILE A 126 -6.82 8.58 -4.32
N ALA A 127 -6.37 9.78 -4.65
CA ALA A 127 -5.06 9.99 -5.24
C ALA A 127 -3.98 9.95 -4.16
N PHE A 128 -2.86 9.28 -4.46
CA PHE A 128 -1.62 9.40 -3.71
C PHE A 128 -0.44 9.29 -4.68
N GLU A 129 0.45 10.27 -4.63
CA GLU A 129 1.59 10.36 -5.55
C GLU A 129 2.91 10.10 -4.83
N ASN A 130 3.05 10.64 -3.62
CA ASN A 130 4.26 10.47 -2.82
C ASN A 130 4.07 9.35 -1.79
N VAL A 131 4.92 8.33 -1.91
CA VAL A 131 4.97 7.18 -1.00
C VAL A 131 5.30 7.54 0.45
N ARG A 132 5.80 8.75 0.72
CA ARG A 132 6.12 9.20 2.08
C ARG A 132 5.00 9.98 2.74
N ASP A 133 4.04 10.48 1.98
CA ASP A 133 3.04 11.41 2.49
C ASP A 133 1.72 10.70 2.78
N ARG A 134 0.95 11.24 3.72
CA ARG A 134 -0.43 10.83 3.93
C ARG A 134 -1.31 11.54 2.91
N PRO A 135 -2.16 10.84 2.14
CA PRO A 135 -2.95 11.46 1.08
C PRO A 135 -4.25 12.11 1.55
N TYR A 136 -4.45 12.18 2.87
CA TYR A 136 -5.59 12.83 3.49
C TYR A 136 -5.19 13.38 4.85
N ASP A 137 -6.00 14.29 5.39
CA ASP A 137 -5.84 14.78 6.76
C ASP A 137 -7.18 15.19 7.38
N TRP A 138 -7.25 15.15 8.71
CA TRP A 138 -8.40 15.68 9.43
C TRP A 138 -8.32 17.21 9.48
N ILE A 139 -9.41 17.88 9.10
CA ILE A 139 -9.51 19.34 9.21
C ILE A 139 -10.43 19.77 10.37
N SER A 140 -11.22 18.84 10.89
CA SER A 140 -12.02 18.98 12.10
C SER A 140 -12.28 17.60 12.73
N ASN A 141 -13.11 17.53 13.76
CA ASN A 141 -13.52 16.26 14.39
C ASN A 141 -14.32 15.35 13.44
N GLU A 142 -14.93 15.92 12.40
CA GLU A 142 -15.86 15.20 11.52
C GLU A 142 -15.54 15.35 10.03
N GLU A 143 -14.56 16.18 9.67
CA GLU A 143 -14.21 16.48 8.28
C GLU A 143 -12.78 16.04 7.94
N ILE A 144 -12.64 15.41 6.78
CA ILE A 144 -11.37 14.98 6.21
C ILE A 144 -11.20 15.63 4.84
N ILE A 145 -9.99 16.10 4.54
CA ILE A 145 -9.59 16.52 3.20
C ILE A 145 -8.84 15.39 2.49
N CYS A 146 -9.19 15.10 1.25
CA CYS A 146 -8.46 14.19 0.37
C CYS A 146 -8.78 14.48 -1.11
N THR A 147 -7.97 13.94 -2.03
CA THR A 147 -8.22 14.07 -3.47
C THR A 147 -8.92 12.82 -3.99
N ILE A 148 -10.16 12.97 -4.47
CA ILE A 148 -10.94 11.88 -5.08
C ILE A 148 -10.61 11.78 -6.58
N LEU A 149 -10.16 10.60 -7.02
CA LEU A 149 -9.88 10.30 -8.42
C LEU A 149 -11.18 10.15 -9.22
N PRO A 150 -11.22 10.52 -10.52
CA PRO A 150 -12.35 10.27 -11.44
C PRO A 150 -12.91 8.85 -11.37
N GLU A 151 -14.15 8.70 -11.86
CA GLU A 151 -14.78 7.38 -11.90
C GLU A 151 -13.93 6.39 -12.71
N ASN A 152 -13.81 5.16 -12.21
CA ASN A 152 -13.00 4.08 -12.79
C ASN A 152 -11.48 4.30 -12.78
N GLU A 153 -10.97 5.41 -12.23
CA GLU A 153 -9.53 5.64 -12.08
C GLU A 153 -8.96 4.98 -10.81
N LYS A 154 -7.66 4.69 -10.87
CA LYS A 154 -6.89 4.10 -9.77
C LYS A 154 -5.67 4.97 -9.48
N PRO A 155 -5.21 5.03 -8.22
CA PRO A 155 -4.01 5.77 -7.87
C PRO A 155 -2.81 5.23 -8.64
N TRP A 156 -1.91 6.13 -9.02
CA TRP A 156 -0.78 5.84 -9.89
C TRP A 156 0.13 4.72 -9.34
N GLY A 157 0.31 4.65 -8.02
CA GLY A 157 1.04 3.55 -7.37
C GLY A 157 0.49 2.17 -7.69
N MET A 158 -0.86 2.01 -7.75
CA MET A 158 -1.47 0.74 -8.14
C MET A 158 -1.16 0.39 -9.61
N ILE A 159 -1.21 1.40 -10.48
CA ILE A 159 -0.97 1.22 -11.92
C ILE A 159 0.48 0.83 -12.16
N ILE A 160 1.44 1.54 -11.56
CA ILE A 160 2.86 1.22 -11.69
C ILE A 160 3.13 -0.20 -11.19
N GLU A 161 2.76 -0.51 -9.95
CA GLU A 161 3.17 -1.78 -9.35
C GLU A 161 2.51 -2.99 -9.99
N ARG A 162 1.32 -2.84 -10.58
CA ARG A 162 0.65 -3.94 -11.26
C ARG A 162 1.00 -4.05 -12.74
N ASP A 163 0.94 -2.94 -13.47
CA ASP A 163 0.96 -2.97 -14.92
C ASP A 163 2.38 -2.83 -15.49
N ALA A 164 3.28 -2.12 -14.82
CA ALA A 164 4.65 -1.94 -15.33
C ALA A 164 5.46 -3.25 -15.37
N PRO A 165 5.45 -4.11 -14.33
CA PRO A 165 6.14 -5.40 -14.39
C PRO A 165 5.58 -6.33 -15.46
N LEU A 166 4.25 -6.33 -15.65
CA LEU A 166 3.61 -7.14 -16.68
C LEU A 166 4.01 -6.68 -18.10
N LYS A 167 4.03 -5.36 -18.33
CA LYS A 167 4.51 -4.79 -19.59
C LYS A 167 5.97 -5.13 -19.85
N ALA A 168 6.83 -4.99 -18.83
CA ALA A 168 8.24 -5.33 -18.92
C ALA A 168 8.44 -6.82 -19.23
N PHE A 169 7.71 -7.72 -18.56
CA PHE A 169 7.80 -9.16 -18.77
C PHE A 169 7.39 -9.56 -20.20
N ARG A 170 6.29 -9.00 -20.73
CA ARG A 170 5.87 -9.26 -22.12
C ARG A 170 6.90 -8.76 -23.12
N GLY A 171 7.42 -7.55 -22.93
CA GLY A 171 8.50 -7.02 -23.77
C GLY A 171 9.74 -7.92 -23.75
N ALA A 172 10.10 -8.48 -22.59
CA ALA A 172 11.20 -9.42 -22.48
C ALA A 172 11.00 -10.70 -23.30
N GLN A 173 9.77 -11.22 -23.37
CA GLN A 173 9.48 -12.40 -24.19
C GLN A 173 9.65 -12.11 -25.69
N ILE A 174 9.18 -10.96 -26.16
CA ILE A 174 9.32 -10.50 -27.56
C ILE A 174 10.81 -10.33 -27.90
N ALA A 175 11.57 -9.67 -27.03
CA ALA A 175 13.00 -9.49 -27.23
C ALA A 175 13.77 -10.82 -27.25
N ASN A 176 13.44 -11.74 -26.34
CA ASN A 176 14.06 -13.08 -26.30
C ASN A 176 13.74 -13.94 -27.54
N GLN A 177 12.64 -13.66 -28.23
CA GLN A 177 12.29 -14.31 -29.49
C GLN A 177 13.01 -13.71 -30.70
N GLY A 178 13.80 -12.65 -30.49
CA GLY A 178 14.51 -11.93 -31.56
C GLY A 178 13.59 -11.03 -32.39
N GLU A 179 12.34 -10.83 -31.96
CA GLU A 179 11.38 -9.94 -32.63
C GLU A 179 11.70 -8.47 -32.35
N GLU A 180 12.38 -8.17 -31.23
CA GLU A 180 12.96 -6.87 -30.93
C GLU A 180 14.38 -7.00 -30.34
N ILE A 181 15.26 -6.04 -30.62
CA ILE A 181 16.67 -6.06 -30.17
C ILE A 181 16.90 -5.54 -28.73
N THR A 182 15.95 -4.77 -28.18
CA THR A 182 16.00 -4.26 -26.80
C THR A 182 14.59 -4.06 -26.24
N ILE A 183 14.41 -4.18 -24.92
CA ILE A 183 13.15 -3.84 -24.26
C ILE A 183 13.19 -2.36 -23.89
N SER A 184 12.27 -1.57 -24.44
CA SER A 184 12.05 -0.19 -23.98
C SER A 184 10.59 -0.04 -23.54
N VAL A 185 10.35 0.13 -22.24
CA VAL A 185 9.03 0.52 -21.73
C VAL A 185 8.95 2.04 -21.78
N LEU A 186 8.61 2.58 -22.95
CA LEU A 186 8.42 4.01 -23.15
C LEU A 186 6.93 4.38 -22.98
N PRO A 187 6.62 5.54 -22.38
CA PRO A 187 5.25 6.01 -22.35
C PRO A 187 4.78 6.28 -23.79
N LEU A 188 3.61 5.75 -24.15
CA LEU A 188 2.79 6.32 -25.21
C LEU A 188 2.17 7.59 -24.61
N MET A 189 2.56 8.75 -25.13
CA MET A 189 2.29 10.06 -24.55
C MET A 189 0.83 10.30 -24.14
N SER A 190 0.72 11.12 -23.09
CA SER A 190 -0.41 11.97 -22.73
C SER A 190 -0.92 12.78 -23.93
N LYS A 191 -2.20 13.15 -23.90
CA LYS A 191 -2.86 14.04 -24.86
C LYS A 191 -2.28 15.47 -24.93
N GLU A 192 -1.24 15.79 -24.17
CA GLU A 192 -0.66 17.13 -24.11
C GLU A 192 0.87 17.04 -24.09
N GLY A 193 1.49 17.60 -25.14
CA GLY A 193 2.78 18.31 -25.11
C GLY A 193 4.05 17.58 -24.62
N TRP A 194 5.04 17.50 -25.50
CA TRP A 194 6.39 16.97 -25.23
C TRP A 194 7.16 17.69 -24.10
N HIS A 195 7.71 16.91 -23.16
CA HIS A 195 9.01 17.19 -22.53
C HIS A 195 9.87 15.92 -22.57
N SER A 196 11.16 16.09 -22.88
CA SER A 196 12.07 15.05 -23.35
C SER A 196 12.27 13.88 -22.37
N THR A 197 11.89 12.68 -22.77
CA THR A 197 12.42 11.44 -22.19
C THR A 197 13.87 11.27 -22.65
N ARG A 198 14.84 11.49 -21.74
CA ARG A 198 16.17 10.90 -21.91
C ARG A 198 16.03 9.40 -21.67
N SER A 199 16.13 8.62 -22.73
CA SER A 199 16.23 7.15 -22.67
C SER A 199 17.47 6.76 -21.88
N VAL A 200 17.31 5.93 -20.85
CA VAL A 200 18.41 5.15 -20.28
C VAL A 200 18.28 3.75 -20.87
N SER A 201 19.03 3.49 -21.93
CA SER A 201 19.20 2.15 -22.49
C SER A 201 20.22 1.39 -21.63
N VAL A 202 19.82 0.28 -21.01
CA VAL A 202 20.77 -0.68 -20.44
C VAL A 202 21.05 -1.71 -21.52
N GLN A 203 22.21 -1.59 -22.15
CA GLN A 203 22.69 -2.54 -23.15
C GLN A 203 23.31 -3.72 -22.41
N MET A 204 22.62 -4.86 -22.35
CA MET A 204 23.24 -6.11 -21.91
C MET A 204 23.98 -6.72 -23.09
N ASN A 205 25.29 -6.52 -23.15
CA ASN A 205 26.14 -7.22 -24.09
C ASN A 205 26.29 -8.67 -23.61
N PHE A 206 25.78 -9.62 -24.39
CA PHE A 206 26.14 -11.02 -24.28
C PHE A 206 27.10 -11.33 -25.43
N ASP A 207 28.39 -11.09 -25.20
CA ASP A 207 29.45 -11.67 -26.01
C ASP A 207 30.45 -12.40 -25.10
N GLN A 208 30.48 -13.72 -25.31
CA GLN A 208 31.30 -14.81 -24.75
C GLN A 208 30.88 -15.44 -23.41
#